data_AF-A0ABD6WCT6-F1
#
_entry.id   AF-A0ABD6WCT6-F1
#
_cell.length_a   1.000
_cell.length_b   1.000
_cell.length_c   1.000
_cell.angle_alpha   90.00
_cell.angle_beta   90.00
_cell.angle_gamma   90.00
#
_symmetry.space_group_name_H-M   'P 1'
#
loop_
_entity.id
_entity.type
_entity.pdbx_description
1 polymer ?
#
loop_
_entity_poly.entity_id
_entity_poly.type
_entity_poly.pdbx_seq_one_letter_code
_entity_poly.pdbx_strand_id
1 'polypeptide(L)'
;MIEYRSLRVALLGAGSVGAQVARLLLDHGDELAQRVGAPLELVGVAVRDVDAPRTAHIPPHLLTIDAESLILGADIVVELIGGLEPARSHILTAISSGADVITANKALLAAHGNELFEAADQVGAQLNYEAAVAGAIPIIRPLRDSLAGDRVHRILGIVNGTTNYILDRMDTERSSLEDALARATQLGYAEADPTADIEGYDAAQKAAILARLAFHTDVPVTLVHREGITGITKAQVDQARDSGYVIKLLAICERLTDAKTGEEGVSARVYPALVHRSHPLAAVHGANNAVFVEAEAAGDLMFYGAGAGGIETASAVLGDVVSAARRHVVGGPGLVTSASSGLAVLPIGHVTTRYQVTLEVLDRPGVLAQIAGVFAEHGVSVETLVQTPPEVDPSVARVGAERRDPTATLVIGTHAAAESDLAATVTALHSHGFVGAVTSVLRVEGA
;
A
#
# COMPACT_ATOMS: atom_id res chain seq x y z
N MET A 1 39.86 -17.57 -17.55
CA MET A 1 38.55 -17.01 -17.15
C MET A 1 37.54 -17.54 -18.13
N ILE A 2 36.42 -18.09 -17.67
CA ILE A 2 35.30 -18.37 -18.55
C ILE A 2 34.74 -16.99 -18.93
N GLU A 3 34.92 -16.56 -20.17
CA GLU A 3 34.22 -15.39 -20.69
C GLU A 3 32.75 -15.78 -20.83
N TYR A 4 31.92 -15.34 -19.88
CA TYR A 4 30.48 -15.46 -20.01
C TYR A 4 29.99 -14.55 -21.13
N ARG A 5 29.05 -15.06 -21.95
CA ARG A 5 28.35 -14.23 -22.94
C ARG A 5 27.71 -13.02 -22.23
N SER A 6 27.68 -11.87 -22.90
CA SER A 6 26.90 -10.72 -22.43
C SER A 6 25.42 -11.10 -22.32
N LEU A 7 24.78 -10.76 -21.21
CA LEU A 7 23.35 -10.91 -21.02
C LEU A 7 22.65 -9.66 -21.58
N ARG A 8 21.74 -9.89 -22.52
CA ARG A 8 21.04 -8.85 -23.28
C ARG A 8 19.82 -8.38 -22.49
N VAL A 9 19.78 -7.10 -22.14
CA VAL A 9 18.71 -6.45 -21.41
C VAL A 9 17.92 -5.55 -22.35
N ALA A 10 16.63 -5.80 -22.49
CA ALA A 10 15.68 -4.94 -23.19
C ALA A 10 14.88 -4.11 -22.19
N LEU A 11 14.71 -2.81 -22.47
CA LEU A 11 13.89 -1.92 -21.65
C LEU A 11 12.65 -1.48 -22.43
N LEU A 12 11.47 -1.63 -21.84
CA LEU A 12 10.21 -1.18 -22.41
C LEU A 12 9.70 0.01 -21.59
N GLY A 13 9.66 1.19 -22.20
CA GLY A 13 9.31 2.43 -21.54
C GLY A 13 10.52 3.21 -21.02
N ALA A 14 10.54 4.51 -21.31
CA ALA A 14 11.60 5.44 -20.92
C ALA A 14 11.06 6.67 -20.19
N GLY A 15 10.05 6.46 -19.33
CA GLY A 15 9.52 7.49 -18.44
C GLY A 15 10.51 7.85 -17.32
N SER A 16 10.00 8.41 -16.22
CA SER A 16 10.83 8.82 -15.07
C SER A 16 11.70 7.69 -14.51
N VAL A 17 11.15 6.48 -14.39
CA VAL A 17 11.85 5.28 -13.91
C VAL A 17 12.72 4.69 -15.02
N GLY A 18 12.15 4.41 -16.20
CA GLY A 18 12.87 3.77 -17.30
C GLY A 18 14.12 4.53 -17.75
N ALA A 19 14.05 5.87 -17.81
CA ALA A 19 15.24 6.66 -18.14
C ALA A 19 16.34 6.54 -17.08
N GLN A 20 16.00 6.44 -15.80
CA GLN A 20 16.99 6.21 -14.73
C GLN A 20 17.56 4.79 -14.77
N VAL A 21 16.74 3.77 -15.08
CA VAL A 21 17.22 2.39 -15.27
C VAL A 21 18.22 2.33 -16.44
N ALA A 22 17.88 2.91 -17.59
CA ALA A 22 18.79 2.97 -18.73
C ALA A 22 20.10 3.68 -18.39
N ARG A 23 20.02 4.85 -17.74
CA ARG A 23 21.20 5.60 -17.30
C ARG A 23 22.08 4.76 -16.37
N LEU A 24 21.50 4.14 -15.34
CA LEU A 24 22.27 3.37 -14.36
C LEU A 24 22.87 2.08 -14.95
N LEU A 25 22.20 1.44 -15.92
CA LEU A 25 22.79 0.32 -16.67
C LEU A 25 24.01 0.75 -17.48
N LEU A 26 23.94 1.92 -18.12
CA LEU A 26 25.04 2.47 -18.93
C LEU A 26 26.19 3.00 -18.06
N ASP A 27 25.88 3.73 -16.99
CA ASP A 27 26.86 4.37 -16.11
C ASP A 27 27.60 3.34 -15.23
N HIS A 28 26.90 2.29 -14.76
CA HIS A 28 27.43 1.33 -13.78
C HIS A 28 27.60 -0.09 -14.33
N GLY A 29 27.63 -0.26 -15.65
CA GLY A 29 27.71 -1.58 -16.31
C GLY A 29 28.83 -2.47 -15.78
N ASP A 30 30.03 -1.94 -15.59
CA ASP A 30 31.19 -2.69 -15.06
C ASP A 30 30.97 -3.20 -13.63
N GLU A 31 30.38 -2.38 -12.76
CA GLU A 31 30.10 -2.76 -11.37
C GLU A 31 28.99 -3.81 -11.31
N LEU A 32 27.95 -3.64 -12.11
CA LEU A 32 26.87 -4.63 -12.22
C LEU A 32 27.40 -5.96 -12.77
N ALA A 33 28.28 -5.92 -13.77
CA ALA A 33 28.92 -7.10 -14.33
C ALA A 33 29.74 -7.87 -13.28
N GLN A 34 30.49 -7.17 -12.42
CA GLN A 34 31.21 -7.80 -11.30
C GLN A 34 30.26 -8.47 -10.30
N ARG A 35 29.11 -7.83 -10.00
CA ARG A 35 28.11 -8.39 -9.08
C ARG A 35 27.38 -9.59 -9.66
N VAL A 36 27.20 -9.64 -10.98
CA VAL A 36 26.49 -10.71 -11.70
C VAL A 36 27.42 -11.88 -12.05
N GLY A 37 28.67 -11.60 -12.40
CA GLY A 37 29.62 -12.55 -12.98
C GLY A 37 29.59 -12.60 -14.52
N ALA A 38 28.82 -11.73 -15.17
CA ALA A 38 28.75 -11.59 -16.63
C ALA A 38 28.38 -10.14 -17.03
N PRO A 39 28.83 -9.66 -18.21
CA PRO A 39 28.45 -8.33 -18.71
C PRO A 39 26.93 -8.21 -18.92
N LEU A 40 26.37 -7.05 -18.57
CA LEU A 40 25.00 -6.68 -18.89
C LEU A 40 25.01 -5.68 -20.05
N GLU A 41 24.34 -6.01 -21.15
CA GLU A 41 24.25 -5.15 -22.33
C GLU A 41 22.82 -4.63 -22.49
N LEU A 42 22.63 -3.31 -22.38
CA LEU A 42 21.37 -2.68 -22.75
C LEU A 42 21.25 -2.65 -24.28
N VAL A 43 20.47 -3.57 -24.85
CA VAL A 43 20.39 -3.77 -26.31
C VAL A 43 19.40 -2.84 -27.00
N GLY A 44 18.53 -2.19 -26.22
CA GLY A 44 17.59 -1.20 -26.73
C GLY A 44 16.55 -0.79 -25.69
N VAL A 45 15.86 0.30 -26.01
CA VAL A 45 14.81 0.92 -25.21
C VAL A 45 13.61 1.19 -26.12
N ALA A 46 12.55 0.41 -25.96
CA ALA A 46 11.30 0.59 -26.69
C ALA A 46 10.50 1.76 -26.12
N VAL A 47 10.10 2.69 -26.97
CA VAL A 47 9.34 3.90 -26.63
C VAL A 47 8.25 4.16 -27.66
N ARG A 48 7.23 4.95 -27.29
CA ARG A 48 6.21 5.41 -28.26
C ARG A 48 6.73 6.51 -29.19
N ASP A 49 7.62 7.35 -28.66
CA ASP A 49 8.18 8.51 -29.34
C ASP A 49 9.66 8.61 -28.98
N VAL A 50 10.52 8.56 -30.01
CA VAL A 50 11.98 8.64 -29.86
C VAL A 50 12.44 10.06 -29.50
N ASP A 51 11.68 11.08 -29.89
CA ASP A 51 12.03 12.49 -29.72
C ASP A 51 11.49 13.08 -28.40
N ALA A 52 10.64 12.33 -27.68
CA ALA A 52 10.07 12.77 -26.41
C ALA A 52 11.16 13.13 -25.36
N PRO A 53 10.95 14.18 -24.55
CA PRO A 53 11.88 14.56 -23.49
C PRO A 53 11.95 13.48 -22.41
N ARG A 54 13.14 13.30 -21.83
CA ARG A 54 13.41 12.27 -20.81
C ARG A 54 14.15 12.86 -19.62
N THR A 55 13.98 12.26 -18.45
CA THR A 55 14.61 12.70 -17.20
C THR A 55 16.10 12.35 -17.11
N ALA A 56 16.58 11.47 -17.99
CA ALA A 56 17.99 11.13 -18.16
C ALA A 56 18.31 10.91 -19.64
N HIS A 57 19.58 11.12 -20.01
CA HIS A 57 20.05 10.92 -21.36
C HIS A 57 20.09 9.43 -21.71
N ILE A 58 19.53 9.07 -22.87
CA ILE A 58 19.65 7.74 -23.48
C ILE A 58 20.24 7.96 -24.88
N PRO A 59 21.32 7.25 -25.26
CA PRO A 59 21.87 7.32 -26.61
C PRO A 59 20.81 7.05 -27.69
N PRO A 60 20.66 7.90 -28.72
CA PRO A 60 19.58 7.78 -29.70
C PRO A 60 19.54 6.44 -30.44
N HIS A 61 20.70 5.79 -30.63
CA HIS A 61 20.78 4.50 -31.32
C HIS A 61 20.17 3.34 -30.50
N LEU A 62 19.95 3.51 -29.19
CA LEU A 62 19.27 2.53 -28.35
C LEU A 62 17.74 2.69 -28.39
N LEU A 63 17.23 3.84 -28.84
CA LEU A 63 15.80 4.11 -28.86
C LEU A 63 15.15 3.45 -30.08
N THR A 64 14.04 2.74 -29.86
CA THR A 64 13.27 2.11 -30.92
C THR A 64 11.77 2.19 -30.65
N ILE A 65 10.96 2.11 -31.71
CA ILE A 65 9.51 1.93 -31.63
C ILE A 65 9.09 0.47 -31.85
N ASP A 66 10.03 -0.40 -32.23
CA ASP A 66 9.83 -1.83 -32.44
C ASP A 66 10.11 -2.60 -31.14
N ALA A 67 9.08 -2.70 -30.29
CA ALA A 67 9.16 -3.43 -29.03
C ALA A 67 9.30 -4.95 -29.24
N GLU A 68 8.66 -5.51 -30.26
CA GLU A 68 8.59 -6.97 -30.47
C GLU A 68 9.96 -7.55 -30.82
N SER A 69 10.64 -6.97 -31.81
CA SER A 69 12.00 -7.42 -32.18
C SER A 69 12.98 -7.25 -31.02
N LEU A 70 12.81 -6.21 -30.21
CA LEU A 70 13.65 -5.96 -29.03
C LEU A 70 13.42 -7.05 -27.96
N ILE A 71 12.16 -7.39 -27.68
CA ILE A 71 11.78 -8.43 -26.71
C ILE A 71 12.36 -9.79 -27.10
N LEU A 72 12.14 -10.21 -28.36
CA LEU A 72 12.57 -11.54 -28.85
C LEU A 72 14.11 -11.69 -28.89
N GLY A 73 14.85 -10.59 -28.83
CA GLY A 73 16.30 -10.58 -28.81
C GLY A 73 16.94 -10.56 -27.41
N ALA A 74 16.18 -10.48 -26.33
CA ALA A 74 16.70 -10.24 -24.98
C ALA A 74 16.72 -11.51 -24.11
N ASP A 75 17.68 -11.57 -23.18
CA ASP A 75 17.68 -12.54 -22.08
C ASP A 75 16.78 -12.05 -20.93
N ILE A 76 16.76 -10.73 -20.71
CA ILE A 76 16.00 -10.06 -19.64
C ILE A 76 15.21 -8.91 -20.24
N VAL A 77 13.90 -8.85 -19.96
CA VAL A 77 13.01 -7.78 -20.39
C VAL A 77 12.52 -7.00 -19.17
N VAL A 78 12.76 -5.69 -19.17
CA VAL A 78 12.33 -4.76 -18.12
C VAL A 78 11.12 -3.98 -18.63
N GLU A 79 9.93 -4.20 -18.08
CA GLU A 79 8.68 -3.53 -18.45
C GLU A 79 8.35 -2.37 -17.49
N LEU A 80 8.33 -1.15 -18.04
CA LEU A 80 8.04 0.11 -17.34
C LEU A 80 7.16 1.04 -18.19
N ILE A 81 6.28 0.46 -19.02
CA ILE A 81 5.31 1.20 -19.83
C ILE A 81 4.15 1.68 -18.95
N GLY A 82 3.70 0.83 -18.04
CA GLY A 82 2.48 1.04 -17.24
C GLY A 82 1.20 0.75 -18.04
N GLY A 83 0.06 0.74 -17.33
CA GLY A 83 -1.23 0.36 -17.91
C GLY A 83 -1.38 -1.15 -18.12
N LEU A 84 -2.51 -1.59 -18.67
CA LEU A 84 -2.77 -3.03 -18.88
C LEU A 84 -2.24 -3.51 -20.24
N GLU A 85 -2.63 -2.84 -21.33
CA GLU A 85 -2.14 -3.13 -22.68
C GLU A 85 -1.44 -1.88 -23.24
N PRO A 86 -0.34 -2.03 -24.00
CA PRO A 86 0.24 -3.28 -24.52
C PRO A 86 1.16 -4.02 -23.54
N ALA A 87 1.28 -3.57 -22.29
CA ALA A 87 2.21 -4.13 -21.30
C ALA A 87 2.02 -5.65 -21.10
N ARG A 88 0.78 -6.10 -20.89
CA ARG A 88 0.45 -7.53 -20.74
C ARG A 88 0.91 -8.35 -21.96
N SER A 89 0.55 -7.92 -23.16
CA SER A 89 0.96 -8.60 -24.40
C SER A 89 2.48 -8.70 -24.52
N HIS A 90 3.22 -7.61 -24.22
CA HIS A 90 4.68 -7.61 -24.26
C HIS A 90 5.32 -8.53 -23.22
N ILE A 91 4.80 -8.56 -21.99
CA ILE A 91 5.30 -9.48 -20.94
C ILE A 91 5.07 -10.93 -21.36
N LEU A 92 3.88 -11.28 -21.88
CA LEU A 92 3.59 -12.64 -22.33
C LEU A 92 4.49 -13.08 -23.48
N THR A 93 4.77 -12.18 -24.44
CA THR A 93 5.74 -12.45 -25.52
C THR A 93 7.13 -12.70 -24.96
N ALA A 94 7.61 -11.87 -24.02
CA ALA A 94 8.92 -12.01 -23.39
C ALA A 94 9.07 -13.34 -22.63
N ILE A 95 8.06 -13.68 -21.83
CA ILE A 95 8.01 -14.96 -21.12
C ILE A 95 8.03 -16.11 -22.13
N SER A 96 7.20 -16.06 -23.17
CA SER A 96 7.11 -17.13 -24.17
C SER A 96 8.41 -17.33 -24.97
N SER A 97 9.25 -16.29 -25.10
CA SER A 97 10.59 -16.40 -25.69
C SER A 97 11.65 -16.93 -24.72
N GLY A 98 11.29 -17.18 -23.46
CA GLY A 98 12.18 -17.67 -22.40
C GLY A 98 12.98 -16.57 -21.69
N ALA A 99 12.61 -15.30 -21.86
CA ALA A 99 13.26 -14.19 -21.18
C ALA A 99 12.73 -14.05 -19.74
N ASP A 100 13.60 -13.68 -18.81
CA ASP A 100 13.16 -13.23 -17.49
C ASP A 100 12.55 -11.84 -17.61
N VAL A 101 11.43 -11.62 -16.93
CA VAL A 101 10.71 -10.34 -16.95
C VAL A 101 10.82 -9.66 -15.61
N ILE A 102 11.05 -8.34 -15.65
CA ILE A 102 11.06 -7.47 -14.49
C ILE A 102 10.05 -6.35 -14.75
N THR A 103 9.11 -6.12 -13.84
CA THR A 103 8.09 -5.07 -14.02
C THR A 103 7.85 -4.26 -12.74
N ALA A 104 7.49 -2.99 -12.89
CA ALA A 104 6.99 -2.15 -11.80
C ALA A 104 5.45 -1.95 -11.87
N ASN A 105 4.76 -2.71 -12.73
CA ASN A 105 3.38 -2.46 -13.10
C ASN A 105 2.39 -3.12 -12.12
N LYS A 106 2.17 -2.46 -10.98
CA LYS A 106 1.22 -2.87 -9.93
C LYS A 106 -0.19 -3.15 -10.45
N ALA A 107 -0.69 -2.36 -11.40
CA ALA A 107 -2.05 -2.50 -11.92
C ALA A 107 -2.20 -3.79 -12.73
N LEU A 108 -1.19 -4.09 -13.56
CA LEU A 108 -1.14 -5.32 -14.33
C LEU A 108 -0.98 -6.56 -13.45
N LEU A 109 -0.10 -6.50 -12.44
CA LEU A 109 0.09 -7.60 -11.48
C LEU A 109 -1.18 -7.88 -10.66
N ALA A 110 -1.87 -6.82 -10.22
CA ALA A 110 -3.10 -6.96 -9.46
C ALA A 110 -4.27 -7.51 -10.30
N ALA A 111 -4.30 -7.24 -11.61
CA ALA A 111 -5.38 -7.67 -12.50
C ALA A 111 -5.12 -9.02 -13.19
N HIS A 112 -3.88 -9.26 -13.62
CA HIS A 112 -3.49 -10.39 -14.46
C HIS A 112 -2.29 -11.18 -13.91
N GLY A 113 -1.88 -10.95 -12.67
CA GLY A 113 -0.72 -11.61 -12.06
C GLY A 113 -0.75 -13.13 -12.21
N ASN A 114 -1.89 -13.78 -11.95
CA ASN A 114 -2.04 -15.24 -12.09
C ASN A 114 -1.65 -15.75 -13.47
N GLU A 115 -2.21 -15.15 -14.51
CA GLU A 115 -1.89 -15.51 -15.88
C GLU A 115 -0.39 -15.35 -16.17
N LEU A 116 0.21 -14.25 -15.72
CA LEU A 116 1.62 -13.97 -15.97
C LEU A 116 2.55 -14.92 -15.22
N PHE A 117 2.25 -15.23 -13.96
CA PHE A 117 3.03 -16.19 -13.16
C PHE A 117 2.89 -17.63 -13.69
N GLU A 118 1.67 -18.04 -14.07
CA GLU A 118 1.44 -19.35 -14.69
C GLU A 118 2.20 -19.48 -16.01
N ALA A 119 2.19 -18.45 -16.85
CA ALA A 119 2.97 -18.43 -18.09
C ALA A 119 4.47 -18.53 -17.83
N ALA A 120 4.98 -17.81 -16.82
CA ALA A 120 6.40 -17.85 -16.44
C ALA A 120 6.81 -19.24 -15.94
N ASP A 121 6.00 -19.83 -15.05
CA ASP A 121 6.22 -21.17 -14.50
C ASP A 121 6.23 -22.25 -15.60
N GLN A 122 5.38 -22.14 -16.63
CA GLN A 122 5.31 -23.12 -17.74
C GLN A 122 6.60 -23.24 -18.56
N VAL A 123 7.34 -22.13 -18.71
CA VAL A 123 8.57 -22.08 -19.51
C VAL A 123 9.84 -22.00 -18.66
N GLY A 124 9.69 -21.93 -17.32
CA GLY A 124 10.79 -21.79 -16.38
C GLY A 124 11.45 -20.41 -16.38
N ALA A 125 10.76 -19.39 -16.90
CA ALA A 125 11.16 -17.98 -16.79
C ALA A 125 10.78 -17.43 -15.40
N GLN A 126 11.39 -16.30 -15.01
CA GLN A 126 11.02 -15.58 -13.80
C GLN A 126 10.30 -14.29 -14.13
N LEU A 127 9.26 -14.00 -13.33
CA LEU A 127 8.62 -12.68 -13.28
C LEU A 127 8.96 -12.03 -11.93
N ASN A 128 9.87 -11.07 -11.95
CA ASN A 128 10.27 -10.27 -10.79
C ASN A 128 9.59 -8.89 -10.81
N TYR A 129 9.27 -8.38 -9.63
CA TYR A 129 8.42 -7.19 -9.52
C TYR A 129 8.62 -6.38 -8.24
N GLU A 130 9.83 -6.37 -7.67
CA GLU A 130 10.15 -5.66 -6.43
C GLU A 130 9.69 -4.18 -6.50
N ALA A 131 9.92 -3.54 -7.65
CA ALA A 131 9.58 -2.16 -7.90
C ALA A 131 8.07 -1.85 -7.94
N ALA A 132 7.20 -2.86 -8.00
CA ALA A 132 5.75 -2.66 -8.06
C ALA A 132 5.13 -2.27 -6.71
N VAL A 133 5.77 -2.64 -5.59
CA VAL A 133 5.28 -2.37 -4.24
C VAL A 133 6.33 -1.58 -3.47
N ALA A 134 5.92 -0.46 -2.88
CA ALA A 134 6.75 0.36 -1.98
C ALA A 134 8.05 0.93 -2.58
N GLY A 135 8.18 1.03 -3.91
CA GLY A 135 9.23 1.81 -4.57
C GLY A 135 10.62 1.23 -4.34
N ALA A 136 11.46 1.93 -3.58
CA ALA A 136 12.82 1.47 -3.25
C ALA A 136 12.87 0.50 -2.06
N ILE A 137 11.78 0.37 -1.31
CA ILE A 137 11.75 -0.45 -0.09
C ILE A 137 11.76 -1.93 -0.51
N PRO A 138 12.81 -2.71 -0.17
CA PRO A 138 12.81 -4.14 -0.45
C PRO A 138 11.78 -4.80 0.47
N ILE A 139 10.72 -5.36 -0.10
CA ILE A 139 9.67 -6.05 0.66
C ILE A 139 9.25 -7.36 0.01
N ILE A 140 9.26 -7.43 -1.32
CA ILE A 140 8.90 -8.63 -2.06
C ILE A 140 9.94 -9.72 -1.81
N ARG A 141 11.23 -9.42 -1.96
CA ARG A 141 12.29 -10.40 -1.65
C ARG A 141 12.35 -10.79 -0.18
N PRO A 142 12.30 -9.87 0.80
CA PRO A 142 12.22 -10.28 2.20
C PRO A 142 11.06 -11.21 2.50
N LEU A 143 9.86 -10.97 1.97
CA LEU A 143 8.71 -11.86 2.16
C LEU A 143 8.89 -13.20 1.43
N ARG A 144 9.38 -13.17 0.18
CA ARG A 144 9.48 -14.36 -0.67
C ARG A 144 10.65 -15.27 -0.30
N ASP A 145 11.79 -14.70 0.08
CA ASP A 145 13.07 -15.41 0.22
C ASP A 145 13.50 -15.47 1.69
N SER A 146 13.58 -14.33 2.38
CA SER A 146 14.11 -14.27 3.76
C SER A 146 13.13 -14.83 4.80
N LEU A 147 11.83 -14.59 4.61
CA LEU A 147 10.75 -15.03 5.50
C LEU A 147 10.06 -16.30 4.99
N ALA A 148 10.57 -16.94 3.93
CA ALA A 148 10.02 -18.17 3.39
C ALA A 148 9.98 -19.34 4.39
N GLY A 149 10.89 -19.32 5.37
CA GLY A 149 10.96 -20.31 6.46
C GLY A 149 10.20 -19.92 7.72
N ASP A 150 9.46 -18.80 7.69
CA ASP A 150 8.71 -18.26 8.81
C ASP A 150 7.21 -18.20 8.49
N ARG A 151 6.37 -17.92 9.49
CA ARG A 151 4.94 -17.71 9.32
C ARG A 151 4.61 -16.25 9.57
N VAL A 152 4.29 -15.53 8.50
CA VAL A 152 3.76 -14.17 8.61
C VAL A 152 2.32 -14.23 9.13
N HIS A 153 2.04 -13.47 10.18
CA HIS A 153 0.69 -13.30 10.73
C HIS A 153 0.02 -12.07 10.15
N ARG A 154 0.76 -10.96 10.07
CA ARG A 154 0.18 -9.66 9.77
C ARG A 154 1.19 -8.74 9.09
N ILE A 155 0.67 -7.89 8.22
CA ILE A 155 1.40 -6.80 7.58
C ILE A 155 0.58 -5.53 7.77
N LEU A 156 1.22 -4.46 8.25
CA LEU A 156 0.68 -3.11 8.29
C LEU A 156 1.55 -2.20 7.44
N GLY A 157 0.98 -1.58 6.41
CA GLY A 157 1.71 -0.81 5.42
C GLY A 157 1.20 0.61 5.26
N ILE A 158 2.10 1.59 5.36
CA ILE A 158 1.91 2.91 4.76
C ILE A 158 2.51 2.81 3.36
N VAL A 159 1.67 2.51 2.37
CA VAL A 159 2.10 2.16 1.01
C VAL A 159 1.76 3.22 -0.03
N ASN A 160 1.19 4.36 0.38
CA ASN A 160 0.85 5.48 -0.49
C ASN A 160 1.43 6.80 0.06
N GLY A 161 2.44 7.34 -0.64
CA GLY A 161 3.15 8.54 -0.20
C GLY A 161 2.30 9.81 -0.23
N THR A 162 1.39 9.95 -1.19
CA THR A 162 0.50 11.11 -1.33
C THR A 162 -0.39 11.27 -0.09
N THR A 163 -1.10 10.22 0.28
CA THR A 163 -1.97 10.23 1.47
C THR A 163 -1.19 10.34 2.76
N ASN A 164 -0.02 9.70 2.88
CA ASN A 164 0.82 9.87 4.06
C ASN A 164 1.29 11.31 4.22
N TYR A 165 1.71 11.97 3.13
CA TYR A 165 2.11 13.37 3.14
C TYR A 165 0.96 14.29 3.58
N ILE A 166 -0.26 14.07 3.05
CA ILE A 166 -1.45 14.85 3.41
C ILE A 166 -1.75 14.70 4.91
N LEU A 167 -1.87 13.47 5.41
CA LEU A 167 -2.19 13.20 6.81
C LEU A 167 -1.08 13.69 7.76
N ASP A 168 0.18 13.54 7.37
CA ASP A 168 1.33 14.03 8.12
C ASP A 168 1.33 15.56 8.23
N ARG A 169 0.95 16.26 7.17
CA ARG A 169 0.81 17.72 7.18
C ARG A 169 -0.38 18.17 8.02
N MET A 170 -1.51 17.47 7.96
CA MET A 170 -2.64 17.73 8.84
C MET A 170 -2.25 17.56 10.32
N ASP A 171 -1.47 16.53 10.66
CA ASP A 171 -0.94 16.34 12.01
C ASP A 171 0.06 17.45 12.36
N THR A 172 1.17 17.57 11.65
CA THR A 172 2.30 18.43 12.03
C THR A 172 2.00 19.94 11.89
N GLU A 173 1.34 20.35 10.82
CA GLU A 173 1.07 21.77 10.51
C GLU A 173 -0.36 22.20 10.89
N ARG A 174 -1.18 21.31 11.45
CA ARG A 174 -2.57 21.60 11.84
C ARG A 174 -3.43 22.07 10.66
N SER A 175 -3.11 21.69 9.43
CA SER A 175 -3.83 22.08 8.21
C SER A 175 -5.16 21.34 8.06
N SER A 176 -6.09 21.89 7.26
CA SER A 176 -7.23 21.12 6.76
C SER A 176 -6.79 20.12 5.68
N LEU A 177 -7.68 19.19 5.32
CA LEU A 177 -7.42 18.23 4.25
C LEU A 177 -7.26 18.95 2.91
N GLU A 178 -8.10 19.96 2.66
CA GLU A 178 -8.10 20.74 1.42
C GLU A 178 -6.79 21.50 1.23
N ASP A 179 -6.30 22.17 2.29
CA ASP A 179 -5.04 22.90 2.27
C ASP A 179 -3.85 21.95 2.09
N ALA A 180 -3.88 20.81 2.78
CA ALA A 180 -2.83 19.81 2.69
C ALA A 180 -2.77 19.17 1.30
N LEU A 181 -3.93 18.84 0.71
CA LEU A 181 -4.05 18.32 -0.65
C LEU A 181 -3.58 19.35 -1.68
N ALA A 182 -4.05 20.60 -1.58
CA ALA A 182 -3.62 21.68 -2.47
C ALA A 182 -2.10 21.85 -2.45
N ARG A 183 -1.48 21.74 -1.26
CA ARG A 183 -0.04 21.80 -1.14
C ARG A 183 0.66 20.56 -1.70
N ALA A 184 0.10 19.37 -1.51
CA ALA A 184 0.62 18.14 -2.12
C ALA A 184 0.64 18.25 -3.65
N THR A 185 -0.41 18.79 -4.27
CA THR A 185 -0.48 19.03 -5.72
C THR A 185 0.57 20.06 -6.17
N GLN A 186 0.72 21.18 -5.45
CA GLN A 186 1.74 22.20 -5.78
C GLN A 186 3.17 21.66 -5.76
N LEU A 187 3.46 20.73 -4.85
CA LEU A 187 4.77 20.12 -4.72
C LEU A 187 4.97 18.91 -5.65
N GLY A 188 3.94 18.52 -6.41
CA GLY A 188 3.97 17.37 -7.30
C GLY A 188 3.89 16.02 -6.60
N TYR A 189 3.49 15.99 -5.32
CA TYR A 189 3.19 14.72 -4.62
C TYR A 189 1.83 14.15 -5.02
N ALA A 190 0.86 15.01 -5.34
CA ALA A 190 -0.45 14.61 -5.85
C ALA A 190 -0.62 15.04 -7.31
N GLU A 191 -1.23 14.19 -8.13
CA GLU A 191 -1.62 14.55 -9.50
C GLU A 191 -2.82 15.51 -9.50
N ALA A 192 -3.19 16.02 -10.69
CA ALA A 192 -4.36 16.90 -10.84
C ALA A 192 -5.68 16.20 -10.48
N ASP A 193 -5.78 14.90 -10.77
CA ASP A 193 -6.82 14.01 -10.26
C ASP A 193 -6.19 13.03 -9.25
N PRO A 194 -6.24 13.32 -7.94
CA PRO A 194 -5.64 12.50 -6.91
C PRO A 194 -6.55 11.33 -6.46
N THR A 195 -7.65 11.05 -7.16
CA THR A 195 -8.67 10.06 -6.74
C THR A 195 -8.05 8.70 -6.42
N ALA A 196 -7.12 8.21 -7.24
CA ALA A 196 -6.48 6.91 -7.03
C ALA A 196 -5.74 6.82 -5.67
N ASP A 197 -5.22 7.95 -5.18
CA ASP A 197 -4.51 8.06 -3.91
C ASP A 197 -5.48 8.28 -2.75
N ILE A 198 -6.26 9.37 -2.79
CA ILE A 198 -7.06 9.81 -1.63
C ILE A 198 -8.25 8.90 -1.33
N GLU A 199 -8.72 8.15 -2.34
CA GLU A 199 -9.72 7.10 -2.15
C GLU A 199 -9.05 5.74 -1.83
N GLY A 200 -7.73 5.61 -1.86
CA GLY A 200 -7.02 4.40 -1.44
C GLY A 200 -6.99 3.26 -2.46
N TYR A 201 -7.28 3.52 -3.75
CA TYR A 201 -7.21 2.49 -4.79
C TYR A 201 -5.77 1.97 -4.99
N ASP A 202 -4.78 2.86 -4.99
CA ASP A 202 -3.36 2.48 -5.09
C ASP A 202 -2.92 1.62 -3.89
N ALA A 203 -3.34 1.99 -2.68
CA ALA A 203 -3.07 1.21 -1.48
C ALA A 203 -3.76 -0.16 -1.52
N ALA A 204 -4.98 -0.26 -2.06
CA ALA A 204 -5.70 -1.53 -2.16
C ALA A 204 -5.05 -2.50 -3.15
N GLN A 205 -4.54 -2.00 -4.29
CA GLN A 205 -3.76 -2.81 -5.23
C GLN A 205 -2.47 -3.35 -4.58
N LYS A 206 -1.77 -2.51 -3.83
CA LYS A 206 -0.56 -2.92 -3.10
C LYS A 206 -0.87 -3.91 -1.97
N ALA A 207 -1.99 -3.74 -1.27
CA ALA A 207 -2.47 -4.68 -0.26
C ALA A 207 -2.74 -6.07 -0.86
N ALA A 208 -3.38 -6.15 -2.03
CA ALA A 208 -3.62 -7.41 -2.72
C ALA A 208 -2.30 -8.15 -3.05
N ILE A 209 -1.29 -7.42 -3.55
CA ILE A 209 0.03 -7.99 -3.85
C ILE A 209 0.74 -8.45 -2.57
N LEU A 210 0.72 -7.64 -1.50
CA LEU A 210 1.32 -7.99 -0.21
C LEU A 210 0.65 -9.22 0.43
N ALA A 211 -0.68 -9.32 0.38
CA ALA A 211 -1.41 -10.48 0.88
C ALA A 211 -1.04 -11.76 0.13
N ARG A 212 -0.91 -11.68 -1.21
CA ARG A 212 -0.43 -12.81 -2.02
C ARG A 212 0.97 -13.25 -1.61
N LEU A 213 1.88 -12.31 -1.44
CA LEU A 213 3.27 -12.61 -1.06
C LEU A 213 3.40 -13.21 0.32
N ALA A 214 2.67 -12.66 1.30
CA ALA A 214 2.80 -13.04 2.70
C ALA A 214 2.09 -14.35 3.04
N PHE A 215 0.97 -14.63 2.36
CA PHE A 215 0.10 -15.75 2.73
C PHE A 215 -0.06 -16.78 1.61
N HIS A 216 0.60 -16.59 0.47
CA HIS A 216 0.48 -17.45 -0.70
C HIS A 216 -0.99 -17.61 -1.13
N THR A 217 -1.78 -16.53 -1.09
CA THR A 217 -3.22 -16.55 -1.42
C THR A 217 -3.57 -15.39 -2.31
N ASP A 218 -4.24 -15.67 -3.42
CA ASP A 218 -4.75 -14.63 -4.30
C ASP A 218 -5.93 -13.91 -3.66
N VAL A 219 -5.75 -12.61 -3.41
CA VAL A 219 -6.80 -11.73 -2.95
C VAL A 219 -7.18 -10.80 -4.10
N PRO A 220 -8.32 -11.01 -4.78
CA PRO A 220 -8.82 -10.08 -5.78
C PRO A 220 -8.95 -8.68 -5.20
N VAL A 221 -8.53 -7.65 -5.93
CA VAL A 221 -8.64 -6.25 -5.49
C VAL A 221 -10.08 -5.87 -5.13
N THR A 222 -11.07 -6.48 -5.78
CA THR A 222 -12.51 -6.27 -5.50
C THR A 222 -12.95 -6.79 -4.13
N LEU A 223 -12.17 -7.68 -3.50
CA LEU A 223 -12.41 -8.19 -2.15
C LEU A 223 -11.58 -7.47 -1.09
N VAL A 224 -10.69 -6.55 -1.48
CA VAL A 224 -9.97 -5.69 -0.54
C VAL A 224 -10.92 -4.59 -0.06
N HIS A 225 -11.21 -4.58 1.24
CA HIS A 225 -12.00 -3.49 1.84
C HIS A 225 -11.25 -2.18 1.68
N ARG A 226 -11.93 -1.09 1.27
CA ARG A 226 -11.29 0.18 0.94
C ARG A 226 -12.09 1.36 1.46
N GLU A 227 -11.46 2.16 2.31
CA GLU A 227 -11.90 3.48 2.74
C GLU A 227 -10.77 4.50 2.50
N GLY A 228 -11.11 5.65 1.90
CA GLY A 228 -10.17 6.74 1.63
C GLY A 228 -9.96 7.69 2.81
N ILE A 229 -9.19 8.74 2.59
CA ILE A 229 -8.93 9.80 3.58
C ILE A 229 -9.88 11.01 3.44
N THR A 230 -10.77 11.03 2.44
CA THR A 230 -11.62 12.20 2.11
C THR A 230 -12.58 12.60 3.23
N GLY A 231 -12.96 11.67 4.10
CA GLY A 231 -13.77 11.94 5.29
C GLY A 231 -12.99 12.45 6.51
N ILE A 232 -11.65 12.53 6.44
CA ILE A 232 -10.81 12.93 7.57
C ILE A 232 -10.81 14.45 7.73
N THR A 233 -11.25 14.90 8.90
CA THR A 233 -11.33 16.32 9.25
C THR A 233 -10.16 16.77 10.12
N LYS A 234 -9.88 18.07 10.09
CA LYS A 234 -8.92 18.70 10.98
C LYS A 234 -9.20 18.42 12.47
N ALA A 235 -10.48 18.49 12.88
CA ALA A 235 -10.88 18.24 14.26
C ALA A 235 -10.57 16.81 14.70
N GLN A 236 -10.78 15.82 13.82
CA GLN A 236 -10.42 14.43 14.10
C GLN A 236 -8.90 14.24 14.28
N VAL A 237 -8.09 14.90 13.44
CA VAL A 237 -6.62 14.85 13.57
C VAL A 237 -6.15 15.53 14.85
N ASP A 238 -6.71 16.69 15.20
CA ASP A 238 -6.40 17.40 16.45
C ASP A 238 -6.76 16.54 17.68
N GLN A 239 -7.94 15.93 17.69
CA GLN A 239 -8.39 15.01 18.74
C GLN A 239 -7.52 13.75 18.85
N ALA A 240 -7.15 13.14 17.71
CA ALA A 240 -6.26 11.98 17.67
C ALA A 240 -4.92 12.32 18.35
N ARG A 241 -4.36 13.48 18.00
CA ARG A 241 -3.13 13.98 18.60
C ARG A 241 -3.23 14.17 20.10
N ASP A 242 -4.28 14.84 20.57
CA ASP A 242 -4.47 15.10 22.00
C ASP A 242 -4.66 13.79 22.78
N SER A 243 -5.15 12.74 22.12
CA SER A 243 -5.30 11.39 22.67
C SER A 243 -4.05 10.51 22.54
N GLY A 244 -2.93 11.03 22.02
CA GLY A 244 -1.68 10.28 21.88
C GLY A 244 -1.57 9.41 20.61
N TYR A 245 -2.41 9.68 19.61
CA TYR A 245 -2.44 8.96 18.33
C TYR A 245 -2.09 9.87 17.15
N VAL A 246 -1.82 9.25 16.01
CA VAL A 246 -1.76 9.87 14.68
C VAL A 246 -2.65 9.09 13.72
N ILE A 247 -3.26 9.76 12.75
CA ILE A 247 -4.07 9.11 11.72
C ILE A 247 -3.15 8.73 10.55
N LYS A 248 -3.18 7.46 10.13
CA LYS A 248 -2.47 6.95 8.94
C LYS A 248 -3.43 6.17 8.05
N LEU A 249 -3.26 6.26 6.74
CA LEU A 249 -3.92 5.34 5.81
C LEU A 249 -3.12 4.04 5.78
N LEU A 250 -3.67 2.98 6.36
CA LEU A 250 -2.98 1.69 6.46
C LEU A 250 -3.55 0.69 5.47
N ALA A 251 -2.67 0.01 4.73
CA ALA A 251 -2.93 -1.26 4.08
C ALA A 251 -2.59 -2.39 5.04
N ILE A 252 -3.58 -3.17 5.46
CA ILE A 252 -3.41 -4.27 6.42
C ILE A 252 -3.73 -5.58 5.72
N CYS A 253 -2.81 -6.53 5.80
CA CYS A 253 -3.00 -7.89 5.33
C CYS A 253 -2.79 -8.81 6.52
N GLU A 254 -3.73 -9.70 6.79
CA GLU A 254 -3.72 -10.49 8.02
C GLU A 254 -4.25 -11.90 7.77
N ARG A 255 -3.55 -12.88 8.31
CA ARG A 255 -4.04 -14.25 8.44
C ARG A 255 -4.87 -14.35 9.70
N LEU A 256 -6.12 -14.75 9.55
CA LEU A 256 -7.11 -14.82 10.63
C LEU A 256 -7.68 -16.24 10.71
N THR A 257 -8.16 -16.61 11.90
CA THR A 257 -9.02 -17.78 12.05
C THR A 257 -10.45 -17.29 12.22
N ASP A 258 -11.36 -17.75 11.38
CA ASP A 258 -12.78 -17.42 11.47
C ASP A 258 -13.35 -17.94 12.81
N ALA A 259 -13.88 -17.05 13.63
CA ALA A 259 -14.39 -17.42 14.96
C ALA A 259 -15.62 -18.34 14.91
N LYS A 260 -16.37 -18.37 13.80
CA LYS A 260 -17.59 -19.17 13.62
C LYS A 260 -17.27 -20.55 13.03
N THR A 261 -16.38 -20.63 12.05
CA THR A 261 -16.06 -21.90 11.36
C THR A 261 -14.80 -22.56 11.91
N GLY A 262 -13.89 -21.80 12.53
CA GLY A 262 -12.57 -22.26 12.96
C GLY A 262 -11.56 -22.44 11.82
N GLU A 263 -11.91 -22.02 10.60
CA GLU A 263 -11.04 -22.15 9.43
C GLU A 263 -10.11 -20.93 9.28
N GLU A 264 -8.89 -21.16 8.81
CA GLU A 264 -7.98 -20.06 8.47
C GLU A 264 -8.40 -19.36 7.18
N GLY A 265 -8.25 -18.05 7.17
CA GLY A 265 -8.44 -17.22 6.01
C GLY A 265 -7.53 -16.00 6.02
N VAL A 266 -7.62 -15.20 4.96
CA VAL A 266 -6.84 -13.98 4.77
C VAL A 266 -7.79 -12.80 4.66
N SER A 267 -7.49 -11.72 5.36
CA SER A 267 -8.14 -10.43 5.18
C SER A 267 -7.14 -9.43 4.61
N ALA A 268 -7.55 -8.66 3.60
CA ALA A 268 -6.82 -7.50 3.10
C ALA A 268 -7.75 -6.29 3.12
N ARG A 269 -7.26 -5.17 3.65
CA ARG A 269 -8.06 -3.98 3.90
C ARG A 269 -7.24 -2.70 3.90
N VAL A 270 -7.86 -1.60 3.51
CA VAL A 270 -7.28 -0.26 3.49
C VAL A 270 -8.26 0.70 4.13
N TYR A 271 -7.83 1.42 5.17
CA TYR A 271 -8.62 2.47 5.80
C TYR A 271 -7.74 3.43 6.62
N PRO A 272 -8.23 4.65 6.91
CA PRO A 272 -7.63 5.50 7.93
C PRO A 272 -7.72 4.82 9.31
N ALA A 273 -6.60 4.76 10.01
CA ALA A 273 -6.51 4.19 11.34
C ALA A 273 -5.75 5.13 12.30
N LEU A 274 -6.18 5.12 13.55
CA LEU A 274 -5.44 5.69 14.67
C LEU A 274 -4.30 4.74 15.02
N VAL A 275 -3.08 5.27 14.97
CA VAL A 275 -1.85 4.56 15.33
C VAL A 275 -1.25 5.26 16.53
N HIS A 276 -0.98 4.50 17.60
CA HIS A 276 -0.42 5.08 18.82
C HIS A 276 0.95 5.70 18.51
N ARG A 277 1.28 6.86 19.10
CA ARG A 277 2.52 7.59 18.77
C ARG A 277 3.82 6.84 19.10
N SER A 278 3.76 5.81 19.95
CA SER A 278 4.92 4.95 20.22
C SER A 278 5.13 3.87 19.16
N HIS A 279 4.14 3.58 18.31
CA HIS A 279 4.26 2.57 17.28
C HIS A 279 5.19 3.07 16.15
N PRO A 280 6.09 2.24 15.59
CA PRO A 280 7.05 2.69 14.57
C PRO A 280 6.43 3.37 13.35
N LEU A 281 5.26 2.90 12.89
CA LEU A 281 4.51 3.52 11.78
C LEU A 281 4.07 4.97 12.07
N ALA A 282 3.93 5.37 13.32
CA ALA A 282 3.57 6.75 13.67
C ALA A 282 4.66 7.75 13.29
N ALA A 283 5.93 7.32 13.29
CA ALA A 283 7.09 8.14 12.95
C ALA A 283 7.38 8.23 11.43
N VAL A 284 6.52 7.66 10.59
CA VAL A 284 6.68 7.67 9.14
C VAL A 284 6.11 8.98 8.59
N HIS A 285 7.00 9.95 8.37
CA HIS A 285 6.65 11.31 7.94
C HIS A 285 6.80 11.53 6.43
N GLY A 286 6.15 12.59 5.93
CA GLY A 286 6.19 13.03 4.54
C GLY A 286 5.66 12.00 3.55
N ALA A 287 6.25 11.96 2.35
CA ALA A 287 5.89 11.01 1.30
C ALA A 287 6.59 9.64 1.42
N ASN A 288 7.16 9.34 2.58
CA ASN A 288 7.81 8.04 2.82
C ASN A 288 6.76 6.95 3.02
N ASN A 289 7.16 5.73 2.67
CA ASN A 289 6.40 4.52 2.91
C ASN A 289 7.06 3.69 4.02
N ALA A 290 6.29 2.79 4.59
CA ALA A 290 6.79 1.76 5.48
C ALA A 290 5.92 0.51 5.41
N VAL A 291 6.55 -0.65 5.60
CA VAL A 291 5.87 -1.93 5.75
C VAL A 291 6.34 -2.58 7.05
N PHE A 292 5.42 -2.75 7.98
CA PHE A 292 5.63 -3.44 9.25
C PHE A 292 5.09 -4.86 9.11
N VAL A 293 5.91 -5.86 9.43
CA VAL A 293 5.61 -7.28 9.28
C VAL A 293 5.72 -7.94 10.63
N GLU A 294 4.67 -8.64 11.03
CA GLU A 294 4.61 -9.46 12.24
C GLU A 294 4.72 -10.93 11.82
N ALA A 295 5.81 -11.58 12.20
CA ALA A 295 6.07 -12.99 11.90
C ALA A 295 6.34 -13.80 13.18
N GLU A 296 6.02 -15.10 13.14
CA GLU A 296 6.05 -15.99 14.31
C GLU A 296 7.46 -16.10 14.93
N ALA A 297 8.49 -16.33 14.10
CA ALA A 297 9.86 -16.52 14.59
C ALA A 297 10.70 -15.23 14.56
N ALA A 298 10.58 -14.42 13.51
CA ALA A 298 11.33 -13.18 13.36
C ALA A 298 10.80 -12.03 14.23
N GLY A 299 9.56 -12.14 14.72
CA GLY A 299 8.88 -11.07 15.44
C GLY A 299 8.57 -9.88 14.53
N ASP A 300 8.73 -8.69 15.08
CA ASP A 300 8.39 -7.43 14.41
C ASP A 300 9.54 -6.93 13.52
N LEU A 301 9.26 -6.77 12.23
CA LEU A 301 10.18 -6.22 11.24
C LEU A 301 9.59 -4.97 10.60
N MET A 302 10.41 -3.94 10.37
CA MET A 302 9.98 -2.73 9.66
C MET A 302 10.92 -2.41 8.50
N PHE A 303 10.33 -2.23 7.32
CA PHE A 303 11.01 -1.75 6.13
C PHE A 303 10.55 -0.33 5.85
N TYR A 304 11.47 0.62 5.71
CA TYR A 304 11.17 2.05 5.61
C TYR A 304 11.99 2.70 4.49
N GLY A 305 11.37 3.63 3.77
CA GLY A 305 12.06 4.42 2.75
C GLY A 305 11.12 5.15 1.81
N ALA A 306 11.67 5.60 0.68
CA ALA A 306 10.89 6.27 -0.36
C ALA A 306 10.00 5.28 -1.10
N GLY A 307 8.69 5.54 -1.10
CA GLY A 307 7.66 4.70 -1.72
C GLY A 307 7.45 4.92 -3.22
N ALA A 308 8.09 5.94 -3.77
CA ALA A 308 7.98 6.37 -5.16
C ALA A 308 9.23 7.19 -5.53
N GLY A 309 9.36 7.54 -6.81
CA GLY A 309 10.47 8.33 -7.33
C GLY A 309 11.23 7.59 -8.42
N GLY A 310 11.73 8.33 -9.42
CA GLY A 310 12.33 7.76 -10.62
C GLY A 310 13.61 6.97 -10.32
N ILE A 311 14.49 7.52 -9.50
CA ILE A 311 15.77 6.89 -9.16
C ILE A 311 15.62 5.82 -8.08
N GLU A 312 14.72 6.04 -7.12
CA GLU A 312 14.38 5.13 -6.04
C GLU A 312 13.77 3.83 -6.61
N THR A 313 12.78 3.96 -7.49
CA THR A 313 12.16 2.79 -8.15
C THR A 313 13.15 2.10 -9.09
N ALA A 314 14.01 2.85 -9.78
CA ALA A 314 15.06 2.27 -10.62
C ALA A 314 16.04 1.40 -9.81
N SER A 315 16.31 1.74 -8.55
CA SER A 315 17.14 0.91 -7.65
C SER A 315 16.52 -0.48 -7.43
N ALA A 316 15.21 -0.56 -7.20
CA ALA A 316 14.52 -1.84 -7.03
C ALA A 316 14.53 -2.67 -8.34
N VAL A 317 14.27 -2.02 -9.48
CA VAL A 317 14.35 -2.65 -10.81
C VAL A 317 15.73 -3.24 -11.07
N LEU A 318 16.81 -2.49 -10.80
CA LEU A 318 18.17 -2.99 -10.99
C LEU A 318 18.52 -4.13 -10.05
N GLY A 319 17.99 -4.11 -8.82
CA GLY A 319 18.09 -5.24 -7.90
C GLY A 319 17.52 -6.52 -8.51
N ASP A 320 16.37 -6.43 -9.18
CA ASP A 320 15.75 -7.56 -9.89
C ASP A 320 16.55 -7.97 -11.14
N VAL A 321 17.09 -7.00 -11.89
CA VAL A 321 17.96 -7.27 -13.06
C VAL A 321 19.18 -8.07 -12.62
N VAL A 322 19.85 -7.65 -11.55
CA VAL A 322 21.02 -8.37 -11.03
C VAL A 322 20.64 -9.77 -10.55
N SER A 323 19.48 -9.93 -9.90
CA SER A 323 19.00 -11.23 -9.43
C SER A 323 18.72 -12.20 -10.58
N ALA A 324 17.98 -11.73 -11.60
CA ALA A 324 17.69 -12.52 -12.81
C ALA A 324 18.99 -12.87 -13.55
N ALA A 325 19.88 -11.89 -13.74
CA ALA A 325 21.14 -12.11 -14.41
C ALA A 325 22.05 -13.13 -13.70
N ARG A 326 22.14 -13.09 -12.36
CA ARG A 326 22.87 -14.10 -11.57
C ARG A 326 22.33 -15.51 -11.82
N ARG A 327 21.01 -15.66 -11.92
CA ARG A 327 20.38 -16.95 -12.24
C ARG A 327 20.80 -17.45 -13.63
N HIS A 328 20.86 -16.58 -14.64
CA HIS A 328 21.37 -16.95 -15.97
C HIS A 328 22.83 -17.42 -15.92
N VAL A 329 23.68 -16.83 -15.07
CA VAL A 329 25.10 -17.20 -14.93
C VAL A 329 25.27 -18.53 -14.18
N VAL A 330 24.57 -18.72 -13.07
CA VAL A 330 24.67 -19.92 -12.23
C VAL A 330 23.96 -21.12 -12.87
N GLY A 331 22.89 -20.86 -13.61
CA GLY A 331 21.97 -21.89 -14.10
C GLY A 331 21.07 -22.44 -12.99
N GLY A 332 19.95 -23.03 -13.37
CA GLY A 332 18.99 -23.64 -12.45
C GLY A 332 17.53 -23.34 -12.81
N PRO A 333 16.59 -24.14 -12.28
CA PRO A 333 15.17 -23.88 -12.50
C PRO A 333 14.76 -22.53 -11.89
N GLY A 334 13.73 -21.92 -12.47
CA GLY A 334 13.05 -20.78 -11.85
C GLY A 334 12.48 -21.14 -10.46
N LEU A 335 12.15 -20.13 -9.67
CA LEU A 335 11.40 -20.33 -8.44
C LEU A 335 9.94 -20.56 -8.85
N VAL A 336 9.32 -21.63 -8.39
CA VAL A 336 7.89 -21.87 -8.62
C VAL A 336 7.11 -20.88 -7.76
N THR A 337 6.28 -20.06 -8.40
CA THR A 337 5.54 -18.99 -7.71
C THR A 337 4.04 -19.28 -7.56
N SER A 338 3.52 -20.32 -8.23
CA SER A 338 2.10 -20.66 -8.32
C SER A 338 1.51 -21.49 -7.16
N ALA A 339 2.27 -21.78 -6.10
CA ALA A 339 1.73 -22.53 -4.97
C ALA A 339 0.75 -21.66 -4.15
N SER A 340 -0.53 -21.69 -4.50
CA SER A 340 -1.61 -21.09 -3.70
C SER A 340 -1.93 -22.00 -2.51
N SER A 341 -1.96 -21.42 -1.31
CA SER A 341 -2.40 -22.09 -0.08
C SER A 341 -3.92 -22.31 -0.03
N GLY A 342 -4.68 -21.71 -0.96
CA GLY A 342 -6.12 -21.90 -1.11
C GLY A 342 -6.96 -21.35 0.04
N LEU A 343 -6.41 -20.44 0.86
CA LEU A 343 -7.13 -19.84 1.99
C LEU A 343 -8.31 -19.01 1.51
N ALA A 344 -9.41 -19.05 2.26
CA ALA A 344 -10.56 -18.20 1.99
C ALA A 344 -10.22 -16.71 2.24
N VAL A 345 -10.71 -15.83 1.37
CA VAL A 345 -10.66 -14.39 1.61
C VAL A 345 -11.82 -14.02 2.54
N LEU A 346 -11.49 -13.58 3.76
CA LEU A 346 -12.47 -13.22 4.77
C LEU A 346 -12.89 -11.75 4.64
N PRO A 347 -14.19 -11.44 4.77
CA PRO A 347 -14.68 -10.07 4.70
C PRO A 347 -14.25 -9.26 5.93
N ILE A 348 -14.27 -7.93 5.79
CA ILE A 348 -13.89 -6.99 6.86
C ILE A 348 -14.60 -7.26 8.19
N GLY A 349 -15.88 -7.65 8.15
CA GLY A 349 -16.68 -7.90 9.36
C GLY A 349 -16.14 -8.99 10.28
N HIS A 350 -15.30 -9.90 9.77
CA HIS A 350 -14.70 -10.98 10.54
C HIS A 350 -13.39 -10.57 11.23
N VAL A 351 -12.83 -9.41 10.85
CA VAL A 351 -11.62 -8.86 11.44
C VAL A 351 -11.89 -8.45 12.88
N THR A 352 -10.96 -8.75 13.78
CA THR A 352 -10.96 -8.19 15.13
C THR A 352 -10.19 -6.87 15.12
N THR A 353 -10.84 -5.77 15.53
CA THR A 353 -10.23 -4.43 15.59
C THR A 353 -10.81 -3.65 16.77
N ARG A 354 -10.41 -2.40 16.93
CA ARG A 354 -10.85 -1.46 17.97
C ARG A 354 -11.35 -0.19 17.31
N TYR A 355 -12.38 0.47 17.85
CA TYR A 355 -12.88 1.74 17.35
C TYR A 355 -12.59 2.87 18.34
N GLN A 356 -12.35 4.06 17.80
CA GLN A 356 -12.59 5.32 18.47
C GLN A 356 -13.80 6.00 17.81
N VAL A 357 -14.86 6.16 18.58
CA VAL A 357 -16.11 6.78 18.13
C VAL A 357 -16.27 8.13 18.80
N THR A 358 -16.49 9.18 18.02
CA THR A 358 -16.77 10.53 18.53
C THR A 358 -18.23 10.88 18.26
N LEU A 359 -18.97 11.17 19.32
CA LEU A 359 -20.39 11.46 19.31
C LEU A 359 -20.64 12.91 19.75
N GLU A 360 -21.55 13.59 19.08
CA GLU A 360 -22.25 14.75 19.63
C GLU A 360 -23.57 14.26 20.22
N VAL A 361 -23.79 14.51 21.51
CA VAL A 361 -24.97 14.02 22.23
C VAL A 361 -25.61 15.15 23.04
N LEU A 362 -26.87 14.97 23.43
CA LEU A 362 -27.54 15.88 24.36
C LEU A 362 -26.86 15.84 25.73
N ASP A 363 -26.57 17.01 26.31
CA ASP A 363 -25.98 17.13 27.64
C ASP A 363 -27.08 16.94 28.71
N ARG A 364 -27.43 15.67 28.95
CA ARG A 364 -28.46 15.27 29.91
C ARG A 364 -28.01 14.05 30.72
N PRO A 365 -28.34 13.98 32.03
CA PRO A 365 -28.11 12.79 32.83
C PRO A 365 -28.74 11.55 32.18
N GLY A 366 -28.03 10.43 32.21
CA GLY A 366 -28.51 9.13 31.71
C GLY A 366 -28.20 8.85 30.23
N VAL A 367 -27.74 9.82 29.45
CA VAL A 367 -27.30 9.58 28.05
C VAL A 367 -26.14 8.60 28.00
N LEU A 368 -25.14 8.77 28.88
CA LEU A 368 -24.00 7.86 28.98
C LEU A 368 -24.42 6.42 29.28
N ALA A 369 -25.38 6.22 30.19
CA ALA A 369 -25.88 4.89 30.54
C ALA A 369 -26.58 4.21 29.36
N GLN A 370 -27.32 4.98 28.55
CA GLN A 370 -27.96 4.46 27.35
C GLN A 370 -26.93 4.09 26.27
N ILE A 371 -25.93 4.94 26.04
CA ILE A 371 -24.82 4.64 25.12
C ILE A 371 -24.11 3.35 25.55
N ALA A 372 -23.73 3.23 26.82
CA ALA A 372 -23.11 2.02 27.35
C ALA A 372 -24.01 0.78 27.16
N GLY A 373 -25.32 0.93 27.29
CA GLY A 373 -26.30 -0.11 26.98
C GLY A 373 -26.22 -0.60 25.53
N VAL A 374 -26.15 0.32 24.56
CA VAL A 374 -26.03 -0.02 23.13
C VAL A 374 -24.75 -0.81 22.83
N PHE A 375 -23.62 -0.41 23.41
CA PHE A 375 -22.35 -1.16 23.29
C PHE A 375 -22.49 -2.57 23.88
N ALA A 376 -23.08 -2.69 25.07
CA ALA A 376 -23.28 -3.97 25.74
C ALA A 376 -24.22 -4.92 24.97
N GLU A 377 -25.29 -4.40 24.35
CA GLU A 377 -26.22 -5.17 23.52
C GLU A 377 -25.54 -5.84 22.32
N HIS A 378 -24.48 -5.22 21.79
CA HIS A 378 -23.67 -5.74 20.69
C HIS A 378 -22.42 -6.49 21.15
N GLY A 379 -22.26 -6.72 22.46
CA GLY A 379 -21.10 -7.43 23.01
C GLY A 379 -19.78 -6.65 22.89
N VAL A 380 -19.83 -5.33 22.69
CA VAL A 380 -18.64 -4.47 22.57
C VAL A 380 -18.32 -3.85 23.93
N SER A 381 -17.08 -4.00 24.38
CA SER A 381 -16.61 -3.40 25.63
C SER A 381 -15.94 -2.04 25.38
N VAL A 382 -16.20 -1.08 26.28
CA VAL A 382 -15.62 0.27 26.26
C VAL A 382 -14.35 0.28 27.10
N GLU A 383 -13.25 0.72 26.52
CA GLU A 383 -11.95 0.85 27.17
C GLU A 383 -11.72 2.24 27.76
N THR A 384 -12.03 3.28 26.97
CA THR A 384 -11.89 4.67 27.39
C THR A 384 -13.13 5.47 27.04
N LEU A 385 -13.44 6.45 27.88
CA LEU A 385 -14.51 7.39 27.63
C LEU A 385 -14.14 8.77 28.16
N VAL A 386 -14.19 9.76 27.28
CA VAL A 386 -13.95 11.16 27.61
C VAL A 386 -15.15 11.97 27.17
N GLN A 387 -15.76 12.70 28.10
CA GLN A 387 -16.83 13.65 27.80
C GLN A 387 -16.30 15.07 28.02
N THR A 388 -16.41 15.90 26.99
CA THR A 388 -16.07 17.32 27.05
C THR A 388 -17.31 18.17 26.81
N PRO A 389 -17.41 19.34 27.46
CA PRO A 389 -18.43 20.33 27.11
C PRO A 389 -18.23 20.78 25.64
N PRO A 390 -19.27 21.35 25.01
CA PRO A 390 -19.18 21.77 23.61
C PRO A 390 -18.19 22.92 23.50
N GLU A 391 -17.38 22.94 22.44
CA GLU A 391 -16.57 24.11 22.09
C GLU A 391 -17.51 25.27 21.71
N VAL A 392 -17.71 26.21 22.64
CA VAL A 392 -18.43 27.44 22.35
C VAL A 392 -17.47 28.37 21.62
N ASP A 393 -17.66 28.58 20.32
CA ASP A 393 -17.01 29.68 19.61
C ASP A 393 -17.44 31.02 20.26
N PRO A 394 -16.53 31.76 20.92
CA PRO A 394 -16.87 33.02 21.57
C PRO A 394 -17.41 34.08 20.59
N SER A 395 -17.15 33.93 19.28
CA SER A 395 -17.57 34.87 18.23
C SER A 395 -19.01 34.66 17.76
N VAL A 396 -19.60 33.47 18.00
CA VAL A 396 -20.98 33.12 17.60
C VAL A 396 -21.98 33.32 18.75
N ALA A 397 -21.50 33.60 19.96
CA ALA A 397 -22.33 33.77 21.16
C ALA A 397 -23.23 35.03 21.16
N ARG A 398 -23.31 35.79 20.07
CA ARG A 398 -24.18 36.98 19.96
C ARG A 398 -24.88 37.00 18.61
N VAL A 399 -26.11 36.48 18.58
CA VAL A 399 -27.35 37.14 18.10
C VAL A 399 -28.43 36.07 17.91
N GLY A 400 -29.46 36.09 18.75
CA GLY A 400 -30.84 35.67 18.39
C GLY A 400 -31.15 34.22 18.03
N ALA A 401 -30.28 33.24 18.25
CA ALA A 401 -30.58 31.85 17.91
C ALA A 401 -31.48 31.17 18.97
N GLU A 402 -32.49 30.43 18.50
CA GLU A 402 -33.36 29.54 19.29
C GLU A 402 -32.53 28.70 20.29
N ARG A 403 -33.05 28.51 21.51
CA ARG A 403 -32.42 27.65 22.53
C ARG A 403 -32.27 26.23 21.98
N ARG A 404 -31.12 25.92 21.36
CA ARG A 404 -30.69 24.53 21.17
C ARG A 404 -30.44 23.93 22.55
N ASP A 405 -30.89 22.70 22.73
CA ASP A 405 -30.52 21.92 23.91
C ASP A 405 -28.98 21.87 24.00
N PRO A 406 -28.40 22.01 25.21
CA PRO A 406 -26.96 21.91 25.37
C PRO A 406 -26.48 20.53 24.89
N THR A 407 -25.39 20.50 24.13
CA THR A 407 -24.76 19.27 23.64
C THR A 407 -23.43 19.03 24.33
N ALA A 408 -22.93 17.80 24.29
CA ALA A 408 -21.61 17.42 24.77
C ALA A 408 -20.93 16.52 23.73
N THR A 409 -19.60 16.53 23.70
CA THR A 409 -18.82 15.64 22.85
C THR A 409 -18.35 14.44 23.67
N LEU A 410 -18.66 13.23 23.23
CA LEU A 410 -18.14 11.99 23.82
C LEU A 410 -17.16 11.33 22.85
N VAL A 411 -15.99 10.99 23.36
CA VAL A 411 -14.97 10.19 22.67
C VAL A 411 -14.90 8.84 23.36
N ILE A 412 -15.16 7.78 22.62
CA ILE A 412 -15.29 6.42 23.15
C ILE A 412 -14.28 5.53 22.44
N GLY A 413 -13.31 5.00 23.18
CA GLY A 413 -12.40 3.96 22.70
C GLY A 413 -12.92 2.58 23.12
N THR A 414 -12.96 1.63 22.19
CA THR A 414 -13.38 0.24 22.47
C THR A 414 -12.19 -0.67 22.73
N HIS A 415 -12.44 -1.76 23.46
CA HIS A 415 -11.60 -2.95 23.39
C HIS A 415 -11.78 -3.66 22.03
N ALA A 416 -10.97 -4.70 21.80
CA ALA A 416 -11.02 -5.47 20.57
C ALA A 416 -12.36 -6.23 20.44
N ALA A 417 -12.98 -6.13 19.28
CA ALA A 417 -14.20 -6.84 18.92
C ALA A 417 -14.25 -7.10 17.41
N ALA A 418 -15.16 -7.97 16.96
CA ALA A 418 -15.39 -8.17 15.54
C ALA A 418 -15.87 -6.87 14.89
N GLU A 419 -15.35 -6.55 13.71
CA GLU A 419 -15.68 -5.31 13.00
C GLU A 419 -17.17 -5.23 12.71
N SER A 420 -17.85 -6.36 12.44
CA SER A 420 -19.30 -6.39 12.24
C SER A 420 -20.08 -5.89 13.47
N ASP A 421 -19.61 -6.24 14.67
CA ASP A 421 -20.29 -5.90 15.92
C ASP A 421 -20.06 -4.42 16.25
N LEU A 422 -18.86 -3.92 15.98
CA LEU A 422 -18.51 -2.50 16.08
C LEU A 422 -19.33 -1.65 15.10
N ALA A 423 -19.43 -2.08 13.83
CA ALA A 423 -20.22 -1.40 12.82
C ALA A 423 -21.73 -1.40 13.13
N ALA A 424 -22.26 -2.52 13.64
CA ALA A 424 -23.64 -2.61 14.11
C ALA A 424 -23.89 -1.66 15.30
N THR A 425 -22.96 -1.57 16.25
CA THR A 425 -23.02 -0.65 17.38
C THR A 425 -23.10 0.81 16.91
N VAL A 426 -22.23 1.21 15.98
CA VAL A 426 -22.25 2.56 15.39
C VAL A 426 -23.58 2.86 14.69
N THR A 427 -24.11 1.89 13.95
CA THR A 427 -25.41 2.02 13.27
C THR A 427 -26.56 2.20 14.26
N ALA A 428 -26.54 1.47 15.38
CA ALA A 428 -27.52 1.62 16.45
C ALA A 428 -27.42 3.00 17.14
N LEU A 429 -26.20 3.49 17.38
CA LEU A 429 -25.98 4.83 17.94
C LEU A 429 -26.53 5.93 17.05
N HIS A 430 -26.37 5.83 15.73
CA HIS A 430 -26.97 6.77 14.77
C HIS A 430 -28.50 6.87 14.86
N SER A 431 -29.17 5.80 15.28
CA SER A 431 -30.63 5.70 15.32
C SER A 431 -31.23 6.16 16.66
N HIS A 432 -30.38 6.48 17.65
CA HIS A 432 -30.83 6.85 18.99
C HIS A 432 -31.10 8.35 19.13
N GLY A 433 -32.28 8.71 19.64
CA GLY A 433 -32.76 10.11 19.70
C GLY A 433 -32.00 11.08 20.62
N PHE A 434 -31.00 10.63 21.38
CA PHE A 434 -30.12 11.49 22.18
C PHE A 434 -28.75 11.73 21.53
N VAL A 435 -28.45 11.05 20.42
CA VAL A 435 -27.26 11.29 19.60
C VAL A 435 -27.65 12.31 18.53
N GLY A 436 -27.03 13.49 18.57
CA GLY A 436 -27.20 14.50 17.55
C GLY A 436 -26.47 14.12 16.27
N ALA A 437 -25.23 13.64 16.40
CA ALA A 437 -24.43 13.14 15.30
C ALA A 437 -23.34 12.17 15.77
N VAL A 438 -23.02 11.16 14.93
CA VAL A 438 -21.73 10.46 15.01
C VAL A 438 -20.77 11.24 14.13
N THR A 439 -19.80 11.91 14.74
CA THR A 439 -18.90 12.87 14.09
C THR A 439 -17.61 12.22 13.59
N SER A 440 -17.22 11.08 14.16
CA SER A 440 -16.04 10.34 13.78
C SER A 440 -16.17 8.87 14.15
N VAL A 441 -15.68 8.00 13.27
CA VAL A 441 -15.46 6.57 13.54
C VAL A 441 -14.13 6.22 12.90
N LEU A 442 -13.12 5.93 13.73
CA LEU A 442 -11.80 5.52 13.26
C LEU A 442 -11.41 4.20 13.91
N ARG A 443 -10.84 3.30 13.12
CA ARG A 443 -10.24 2.06 13.62
C ARG A 443 -8.93 2.40 14.34
N VAL A 444 -8.57 1.62 15.36
CA VAL A 444 -7.32 1.76 16.12
C VAL A 444 -6.46 0.53 15.82
N GLU A 445 -5.21 0.75 15.41
CA GLU A 445 -4.30 -0.30 14.95
C GLU A 445 -2.89 -0.12 15.52
N GLY A 446 -2.10 -1.20 15.58
CA GLY A 446 -0.74 -1.19 16.10
C GLY A 446 -0.65 -1.02 17.62
N ALA A 447 -1.59 -1.61 18.36
CA ALA A 447 -1.70 -1.54 19.82
C ALA A 447 -1.28 -2.86 20.49
#